data_AF-A0A964EGI7-F1
#
_entry.id   AF-A0A964EGI7-F1
#
_cell.length_a   1.000
_cell.length_b   1.000
_cell.length_c   1.000
_cell.angle_alpha   90.00
_cell.angle_beta   90.00
_cell.angle_gamma   90.00
#
_symmetry.space_group_name_H-M   'P 1'
#
loop_
_entity.id
_entity.type
_entity.pdbx_description
1 polymer ?
#
loop_
_entity_poly.entity_id
_entity_poly.type
_entity_poly.pdbx_seq_one_letter_code
_entity_poly.pdbx_strand_id
1 'polypeptide(L)'
;MKKNFFMLLSILFLMTINQSFSQEYGKIFSKTEADKLFGVVYKSQNIKKDVLISALQNTSKVVMFKLENNFLTILGDEREVLFSSGSFTDKNQVFRLFSKSKVEELLRLGNDVNCFVEDRERVLTVTNGDYTLEVSVPCPPTCN
;
A
#
# COMPACT_ATOMS: atom_id res chain seq x y z
N MET A 1 16.15 47.94 24.78
CA MET A 1 15.88 47.19 23.54
C MET A 1 16.13 45.66 23.61
N LYS A 2 16.47 45.06 24.79
CA LYS A 2 16.75 43.61 24.89
C LYS A 2 15.54 42.73 25.26
N LYS A 3 14.43 43.32 25.73
CA LYS A 3 13.26 42.58 26.25
C LYS A 3 12.30 42.10 25.14
N ASN A 4 12.28 42.79 23.99
CA ASN A 4 11.41 42.45 22.86
C ASN A 4 12.03 41.41 21.91
N PHE A 5 13.36 41.21 21.98
CA PHE A 5 14.05 40.21 21.18
C PHE A 5 13.84 38.79 21.71
N PHE A 6 13.74 38.64 23.03
CA PHE A 6 13.48 37.34 23.67
C PHE A 6 12.04 36.85 23.44
N MET A 7 11.10 37.77 23.25
CA MET A 7 9.69 37.45 22.98
C MET A 7 9.49 36.90 21.55
N LEU A 8 10.19 37.46 20.55
CA LEU A 8 10.16 36.97 19.17
C LEU A 8 10.78 35.58 18.99
N LEU A 9 11.80 35.23 19.79
CA LEU A 9 12.40 33.89 19.76
C LEU A 9 11.46 32.81 20.31
N SER A 10 10.56 33.16 21.24
CA SER A 10 9.60 32.21 21.84
C SER A 10 8.46 31.83 20.90
N ILE A 11 8.11 32.70 19.95
CA ILE A 11 7.01 32.48 18.99
C ILE A 11 7.46 31.60 17.81
N LEU A 12 8.74 31.64 17.43
CA LEU A 12 9.28 30.78 16.36
C LEU A 12 9.41 29.31 16.76
N PHE A 13 9.48 28.99 18.06
CA PHE A 13 9.66 27.62 18.54
C PHE A 13 8.35 26.80 18.55
N LEU A 14 7.20 27.43 18.36
CA LEU A 14 5.89 26.76 18.36
C LEU A 14 5.45 26.23 16.98
N MET A 15 6.21 26.47 15.91
CA MET A 15 5.87 26.01 14.55
C MET A 15 6.50 24.66 14.14
N THR A 16 7.29 24.05 15.01
CA THR A 16 7.81 22.69 14.83
C THR A 16 7.25 21.90 16.02
N ILE A 17 6.23 21.07 15.90
CA ILE A 17 6.28 19.71 15.39
C ILE A 17 4.82 19.28 15.14
N ASN A 18 4.36 19.26 13.88
CA ASN A 18 3.21 18.45 13.47
C ASN A 18 3.69 17.46 12.43
N GLN A 19 4.68 16.64 12.78
CA GLN A 19 4.88 15.37 12.09
C GLN A 19 3.84 14.41 12.66
N SER A 20 2.61 14.49 12.16
CA SER A 20 1.67 13.38 12.29
C SER A 20 2.34 12.18 11.65
N PHE A 21 2.88 11.27 12.46
CA PHE A 21 3.31 9.95 11.99
C PHE A 21 2.05 9.27 11.45
N SER A 22 1.79 9.41 10.15
CA SER A 22 0.82 8.59 9.46
C SER A 22 1.26 7.14 9.66
N GLN A 23 0.37 6.28 10.15
CA GLN A 23 0.65 4.86 10.17
C GLN A 23 0.89 4.42 8.71
N GLU A 24 2.12 3.97 8.42
CA GLU A 24 2.44 3.38 7.13
C GLU A 24 2.13 1.89 7.18
N TYR A 25 1.23 1.45 6.30
CA TYR A 25 0.84 0.05 6.18
C TYR A 25 1.67 -0.61 5.09
N GLY A 26 2.50 -1.56 5.50
CA GLY A 26 3.29 -2.38 4.59
C GLY A 26 4.79 -2.33 4.89
N LYS A 27 5.43 -3.47 4.69
CA LYS A 27 6.88 -3.67 4.78
C LYS A 27 7.36 -4.44 3.56
N ILE A 28 8.45 -3.97 2.97
CA ILE A 28 9.09 -4.60 1.82
C ILE A 28 10.16 -5.56 2.33
N PHE A 29 10.15 -6.76 1.77
CA PHE A 29 11.10 -7.83 2.01
C PHE A 29 11.77 -8.21 0.69
N SER A 30 12.94 -8.83 0.76
CA SER A 30 13.43 -9.58 -0.41
C SER A 30 12.49 -10.77 -0.67
N LYS A 31 12.40 -11.21 -1.92
CA LYS A 31 11.55 -12.36 -2.30
C LYS A 31 11.90 -13.62 -1.49
N THR A 32 13.19 -13.92 -1.35
CA THR A 32 13.66 -15.06 -0.55
C THR A 32 13.27 -14.96 0.93
N GLU A 33 13.31 -13.76 1.50
CA GLU A 33 12.87 -13.52 2.88
C GLU A 33 11.36 -13.68 3.01
N ALA A 34 10.57 -13.15 2.07
CA ALA A 34 9.13 -13.30 2.04
C ALA A 34 8.71 -14.78 1.91
N ASP A 35 9.35 -15.55 1.04
CA ASP A 35 9.09 -16.99 0.90
C ASP A 35 9.34 -17.74 2.21
N LYS A 36 10.38 -17.36 2.96
CA LYS A 36 10.67 -17.94 4.28
C LYS A 36 9.66 -17.54 5.35
N LEU A 37 9.18 -16.30 5.34
CA LEU A 37 8.26 -15.77 6.36
C LEU A 37 6.80 -16.14 6.13
N PHE A 38 6.37 -16.16 4.87
CA PHE A 38 4.96 -16.22 4.49
C PHE A 38 4.59 -17.49 3.71
N GLY A 39 5.58 -18.33 3.40
CA GLY A 39 5.39 -19.57 2.66
C GLY A 39 5.30 -19.36 1.16
N VAL A 40 5.01 -20.45 0.45
CA VAL A 40 4.93 -20.49 -1.01
C VAL A 40 3.67 -19.78 -1.54
N VAL A 41 3.73 -19.36 -2.80
CA VAL A 41 2.60 -18.73 -3.51
C VAL A 41 1.63 -19.81 -4.02
N TYR A 42 0.35 -19.70 -3.67
CA TYR A 42 -0.71 -20.59 -4.18
C TYR A 42 -1.39 -20.05 -5.43
N LYS A 43 -1.64 -18.74 -5.43
CA LYS A 43 -2.28 -18.04 -6.55
C LYS A 43 -1.53 -16.77 -6.82
N SER A 44 -1.44 -16.42 -8.09
CA SER A 44 -0.74 -15.21 -8.51
C SER A 44 -1.48 -14.61 -9.69
N GLN A 45 -1.78 -13.32 -9.59
CA GLN A 45 -2.34 -12.55 -10.68
C GLN A 45 -1.33 -11.49 -11.12
N ASN A 46 -0.97 -11.53 -12.40
CA ASN A 46 -0.12 -10.51 -13.01
C ASN A 46 -0.93 -9.22 -13.21
N ILE A 47 -0.30 -8.09 -12.88
CA ILE A 47 -0.71 -6.75 -13.28
C ILE A 47 0.52 -5.99 -13.81
N LYS A 48 0.36 -5.29 -14.93
CA LYS A 48 1.43 -4.44 -15.48
C LYS A 48 1.74 -3.29 -14.52
N LYS A 49 3.03 -2.98 -14.32
CA LYS A 49 3.49 -1.86 -13.49
C LYS A 49 2.77 -0.56 -13.86
N ASP A 50 2.65 -0.27 -15.15
CA ASP A 50 2.03 0.97 -15.63
C ASP A 50 0.54 1.06 -15.25
N VAL A 51 -0.19 -0.05 -15.28
CA VAL A 51 -1.60 -0.11 -14.84
C VAL A 51 -1.69 0.15 -13.34
N LEU A 52 -0.79 -0.43 -12.55
CA LEU A 52 -0.75 -0.18 -11.11
C LEU A 52 -0.35 1.27 -10.81
N ILE A 53 0.58 1.87 -11.55
CA ILE A 53 0.91 3.30 -11.44
C ILE A 53 -0.33 4.16 -11.73
N SER A 54 -1.07 3.89 -12.81
CA SER A 54 -2.30 4.61 -13.12
C SER A 54 -3.35 4.47 -12.00
N ALA A 55 -3.48 3.30 -11.38
CA ALA A 55 -4.34 3.13 -10.22
C ALA A 55 -3.89 4.01 -9.04
N LEU A 56 -2.59 4.01 -8.72
CA LEU A 56 -2.03 4.81 -7.61
C LEU A 56 -2.18 6.32 -7.81
N GLN A 57 -2.26 6.81 -9.05
CA GLN A 57 -2.54 8.23 -9.35
C GLN A 57 -3.95 8.65 -8.95
N ASN A 58 -4.89 7.71 -8.87
CA ASN A 58 -6.30 7.94 -8.54
C ASN A 58 -6.62 7.72 -7.05
N THR A 59 -5.58 7.68 -6.20
CA THR A 59 -5.71 7.62 -4.75
C THR A 59 -4.59 8.40 -4.07
N SER A 60 -4.82 8.82 -2.84
CA SER A 60 -3.97 9.71 -2.06
C SER A 60 -3.21 8.97 -0.96
N LYS A 61 -3.86 8.14 -0.14
CA LYS A 61 -3.23 7.59 1.08
C LYS A 61 -3.01 6.10 1.02
N VAL A 62 -4.03 5.34 0.62
CA VAL A 62 -4.02 3.88 0.73
C VAL A 62 -4.46 3.23 -0.57
N VAL A 63 -4.09 1.98 -0.73
CA VAL A 63 -4.55 1.11 -1.81
C VAL A 63 -4.86 -0.25 -1.23
N MET A 64 -5.95 -0.85 -1.69
CA MET A 64 -6.50 -2.07 -1.15
C MET A 64 -6.56 -3.13 -2.24
N PHE A 65 -6.05 -4.32 -1.97
CA PHE A 65 -6.03 -5.43 -2.91
C PHE A 65 -6.92 -6.56 -2.42
N LYS A 66 -7.59 -7.22 -3.35
CA LYS A 66 -8.26 -8.49 -3.12
C LYS A 66 -8.07 -9.39 -4.34
N LEU A 67 -7.70 -10.63 -4.08
CA LEU A 67 -7.63 -11.68 -5.09
C LEU A 67 -8.67 -12.75 -4.74
N GLU A 68 -9.70 -12.91 -5.57
CA GLU A 68 -10.77 -13.88 -5.35
C GLU A 68 -11.17 -14.49 -6.69
N ASN A 69 -11.32 -15.82 -6.75
CA ASN A 69 -11.64 -16.55 -8.00
C ASN A 69 -10.72 -16.18 -9.19
N ASN A 70 -9.45 -15.92 -8.91
CA ASN A 70 -8.45 -15.48 -9.89
C ASN A 70 -8.71 -14.09 -10.49
N PHE A 71 -9.63 -13.31 -9.91
CA PHE A 71 -9.85 -11.91 -10.24
C PHE A 71 -9.19 -11.03 -9.18
N LEU A 72 -8.31 -10.16 -9.65
CA LEU A 72 -7.75 -9.06 -8.89
C LEU A 72 -8.70 -7.86 -8.96
N THR A 73 -9.04 -7.33 -7.80
CA THR A 73 -9.67 -6.03 -7.61
C THR A 73 -8.76 -5.14 -6.78
N ILE A 74 -8.63 -3.87 -7.19
CA ILE A 74 -7.88 -2.84 -6.49
C ILE A 74 -8.81 -1.68 -6.18
N LEU A 75 -8.84 -1.28 -4.91
CA LEU A 75 -9.57 -0.10 -4.44
C LEU A 75 -8.60 0.96 -3.91
N GLY A 76 -9.04 2.21 -3.92
CA GLY A 76 -8.33 3.35 -3.35
C GLY A 76 -8.94 3.81 -2.03
N ASP A 77 -8.68 5.07 -1.69
CA ASP A 77 -9.36 5.77 -0.61
C ASP A 77 -10.89 5.67 -0.75
N GLU A 78 -11.60 5.62 0.38
CA GLU A 78 -13.06 5.47 0.42
C GLU A 78 -13.58 4.22 -0.32
N ARG A 79 -12.69 3.27 -0.63
CA ARG A 79 -13.01 2.00 -1.30
C ARG A 79 -13.53 2.25 -2.73
N GLU A 80 -13.06 3.33 -3.36
CA GLU A 80 -13.27 3.62 -4.78
C GLU A 80 -12.59 2.58 -5.67
N VAL A 81 -13.23 2.13 -6.75
CA VAL A 81 -12.66 1.08 -7.61
C VAL A 81 -11.62 1.71 -8.52
N LEU A 82 -10.36 1.25 -8.42
CA LEU A 82 -9.26 1.70 -9.26
C LEU A 82 -8.98 0.74 -10.41
N PHE A 83 -9.17 -0.56 -10.18
CA PHE A 83 -8.94 -1.59 -11.18
C PHE A 83 -9.75 -2.87 -10.85
N SER A 84 -10.22 -3.55 -11.88
CA SER A 84 -10.74 -4.91 -11.77
C SER A 84 -10.39 -5.71 -13.04
N SER A 85 -9.89 -6.92 -12.85
CA SER A 85 -9.60 -7.86 -13.95
C SER A 85 -10.80 -8.74 -14.34
N GLY A 86 -11.91 -8.65 -13.60
CA GLY A 86 -13.16 -9.36 -13.86
C GLY A 86 -14.39 -8.55 -13.39
N SER A 87 -15.55 -9.21 -13.31
CA SER A 87 -16.76 -8.58 -12.78
C SER A 87 -16.59 -8.27 -11.30
N PHE A 88 -16.45 -6.99 -10.97
CA PHE A 88 -16.43 -6.53 -9.59
C PHE A 88 -17.83 -6.64 -9.00
N THR A 89 -17.99 -7.39 -7.90
CA THR A 89 -19.33 -7.75 -7.39
C THR A 89 -19.69 -7.12 -6.05
N ASP A 90 -18.74 -6.79 -5.19
CA ASP A 90 -19.07 -6.22 -3.87
C ASP A 90 -17.92 -5.44 -3.22
N LYS A 91 -18.16 -4.15 -2.92
CA LYS A 91 -17.22 -3.34 -2.12
C LYS A 91 -17.16 -3.87 -0.69
N ASN A 92 -18.22 -4.44 -0.12
CA ASN A 92 -18.32 -4.80 1.30
C ASN A 92 -17.54 -6.06 1.72
N GLN A 93 -16.71 -6.61 0.85
CA GLN A 93 -15.80 -7.69 1.24
C GLN A 93 -14.57 -7.16 1.98
N VAL A 94 -13.81 -8.03 2.63
CA VAL A 94 -12.53 -7.67 3.26
C VAL A 94 -11.44 -7.56 2.19
N PHE A 95 -10.73 -6.43 2.18
CA PHE A 95 -9.55 -6.20 1.32
C PHE A 95 -8.27 -6.15 2.17
N ARG A 96 -7.11 -6.20 1.53
CA ARG A 96 -5.79 -6.07 2.15
C ARG A 96 -5.21 -4.70 1.83
N LEU A 97 -5.05 -3.88 2.87
CA LEU A 97 -4.71 -2.47 2.75
C LEU A 97 -3.19 -2.27 2.90
N PHE A 98 -2.65 -1.44 2.01
CA PHE A 98 -1.29 -0.91 2.07
C PHE A 98 -1.31 0.62 1.92
N SER A 99 -0.27 1.28 2.44
CA SER A 99 -0.02 2.69 2.13
C SER A 99 0.41 2.83 0.67
N LYS A 100 -0.12 3.84 -0.02
CA LYS A 100 0.27 4.19 -1.39
C LYS A 100 1.78 4.34 -1.52
N SER A 101 2.41 5.03 -0.57
CA SER A 101 3.86 5.25 -0.54
C SER A 101 4.66 3.95 -0.54
N LYS A 102 4.18 2.90 0.12
CA LYS A 102 4.85 1.58 0.15
C LYS A 102 4.71 0.82 -1.16
N VAL A 103 3.59 0.96 -1.85
CA VAL A 103 3.44 0.37 -3.19
C VAL A 103 4.32 1.12 -4.18
N GLU A 104 4.37 2.46 -4.13
CA GLU A 104 5.30 3.24 -4.95
C GLU A 104 6.77 2.90 -4.68
N GLU A 105 7.13 2.72 -3.41
CA GLU A 105 8.47 2.28 -3.00
C GLU A 105 8.81 0.89 -3.57
N LEU A 106 7.88 -0.07 -3.50
CA LEU A 106 8.03 -1.40 -4.09
C LEU A 106 8.29 -1.31 -5.60
N LEU A 107 7.47 -0.54 -6.33
CA LEU A 107 7.60 -0.42 -7.79
C LEU A 107 8.92 0.23 -8.22
N ARG A 108 9.42 1.18 -7.43
CA ARG A 108 10.71 1.82 -7.66
C ARG A 108 11.87 0.85 -7.40
N LEU A 109 11.80 0.04 -6.34
CA LEU A 109 12.85 -0.91 -5.98
C LEU A 109 12.92 -2.11 -6.93
N GLY A 110 11.78 -2.71 -7.24
CA GLY A 110 11.71 -3.88 -8.12
C GLY A 110 11.98 -3.55 -9.58
N ASN A 111 11.50 -2.40 -10.05
CA ASN A 111 11.66 -1.89 -11.41
C ASN A 111 11.26 -2.87 -12.55
N ASP A 112 10.53 -3.95 -12.26
CA ASP A 112 10.06 -4.88 -13.27
C ASP A 112 8.82 -4.30 -14.00
N VAL A 113 8.60 -4.73 -15.25
CA VAL A 113 7.41 -4.35 -16.04
C VAL A 113 6.14 -5.03 -15.50
N ASN A 114 6.29 -6.18 -14.85
CA ASN A 114 5.20 -6.96 -14.27
C ASN A 114 5.24 -6.89 -12.75
N CYS A 115 4.06 -6.77 -12.16
CA CYS A 115 3.84 -6.96 -10.73
C CYS A 115 2.93 -8.17 -10.55
N PHE A 116 3.02 -8.80 -9.40
CA PHE A 116 2.23 -9.97 -9.05
C PHE A 116 1.52 -9.72 -7.74
N VAL A 117 0.20 -9.87 -7.73
CA VAL A 117 -0.58 -9.95 -6.49
C VAL A 117 -0.77 -11.41 -6.18
N GLU A 118 -0.28 -11.84 -5.03
CA GLU A 118 -0.06 -13.24 -4.70
C GLU A 118 -0.82 -13.61 -3.44
N ASP A 119 -1.53 -14.73 -3.48
CA ASP A 119 -2.13 -15.37 -2.32
C ASP A 119 -1.16 -16.44 -1.80
N ARG A 120 -0.72 -16.27 -0.55
CA ARG A 120 0.12 -17.20 0.21
C ARG A 120 -0.72 -17.77 1.35
N GLU A 121 -0.23 -18.77 2.09
CA GLU A 121 -1.03 -19.55 3.06
C GLU A 121 -1.93 -18.70 3.97
N ARG A 122 -1.44 -17.54 4.40
CA ARG A 122 -2.08 -16.71 5.41
C ARG A 122 -2.19 -15.24 5.03
N VAL A 123 -1.60 -14.83 3.92
CA VAL A 123 -1.37 -13.41 3.60
C VAL A 123 -1.44 -13.16 2.09
N LEU A 124 -1.69 -11.91 1.71
CA LEU A 124 -1.70 -11.46 0.32
C LEU A 124 -0.55 -10.48 0.11
N THR A 125 0.39 -10.88 -0.75
CA THR A 125 1.59 -10.08 -1.02
C THR A 125 1.51 -9.39 -2.38
N VAL A 126 2.23 -8.29 -2.54
CA VAL A 126 2.47 -7.65 -3.84
C VAL A 126 3.96 -7.73 -4.16
N THR A 127 4.32 -8.36 -5.27
CA THR A 127 5.72 -8.61 -5.67
C THR A 127 6.04 -7.86 -6.97
N ASN A 128 7.20 -7.21 -7.03
CA ASN A 128 7.77 -6.63 -8.25
C ASN A 128 9.29 -6.88 -8.24
N GLY A 129 9.80 -7.51 -9.29
CA GLY A 129 11.20 -7.95 -9.33
C GLY A 129 11.54 -8.89 -8.16
N ASP A 130 12.64 -8.57 -7.46
CA ASP A 130 13.15 -9.35 -6.32
C ASP A 130 12.59 -8.91 -4.96
N TYR A 131 11.56 -8.06 -4.94
CA TYR A 131 10.99 -7.50 -3.73
C TYR A 131 9.51 -7.85 -3.58
N THR A 132 9.11 -8.09 -2.33
CA THR A 132 7.74 -8.48 -1.96
C THR A 132 7.27 -7.59 -0.82
N LEU A 133 6.13 -6.94 -1.02
CA LEU A 133 5.41 -6.14 -0.03
C LEU A 133 4.40 -7.02 0.71
N GLU A 134 4.44 -6.98 2.04
CA GLU A 134 3.47 -7.60 2.95
C GLU A 134 3.28 -6.72 4.20
N VAL A 135 2.70 -7.26 5.27
CA VAL A 135 2.26 -6.56 6.48
C VAL A 135 1.08 -5.66 6.14
N SER A 136 0.17 -6.22 5.33
CA SER A 136 -1.12 -5.61 5.04
C SER A 136 -2.04 -5.64 6.25
N VAL A 137 -2.94 -4.66 6.32
CA VAL A 137 -4.01 -4.65 7.32
C VAL A 137 -5.31 -5.12 6.66
N PRO A 138 -6.04 -6.09 7.25
CA PRO A 138 -7.38 -6.42 6.77
C PRO A 138 -8.29 -5.19 6.90
N CYS A 139 -8.92 -4.80 5.81
CA CYS A 139 -9.82 -3.66 5.72
C CYS A 139 -11.26 -4.14 5.42
N PRO A 140 -12.13 -4.27 6.45
CA PRO A 140 -13.55 -4.60 6.30
C PRO A 140 -14.36 -3.46 5.66
N PRO A 141 -15.69 -3.53 5.54
CA PRO A 141 -16.51 -2.44 4.97
C PRO A 141 -16.25 -1.05 5.53
N THR A 142 -15.98 -1.00 6.82
CA THR A 142 -15.66 0.22 7.57
C THR A 142 -14.24 0.11 8.10
N CYS A 143 -13.32 0.79 7.45
CA CYS A 143 -11.92 0.92 7.88
C CYS A 143 -11.72 2.35 8.37
N ASN A 144 -11.44 2.49 9.67
CA ASN A 144 -11.06 3.77 10.26
C ASN A 144 -9.53 3.85 10.36
#